data_AF-A0A8K0INS9-F1
#
_entry.id   AF-A0A8K0INS9-F1
#
_cell.length_a   1.000
_cell.length_b   1.000
_cell.length_c   1.000
_cell.angle_alpha   90.00
_cell.angle_beta   90.00
_cell.angle_gamma   90.00
#
_symmetry.space_group_name_H-M   'P 1'
#
loop_
_entity.id
_entity.type
_entity.pdbx_description
1 polymer ?
#
loop_
_entity_poly.entity_id
_entity_poly.type
_entity_poly.pdbx_seq_one_letter_code
_entity_poly.pdbx_strand_id
1 'polypeptide(L)'
;MEDAMEAAAGAHFSGLRLDSLRLSSASDPSSPSSAKAFPMPVDDSSDAPRQPFVIGISGGSASGKTTVCDMIIQQLHDHRVVLVYQDSFYRGLTAEESEHVHDYNFDHPDAFDTEQLLECMGKLKSGQSVNVPIYDFKNHRRCSESFRKRFGWRNVILARKG
;
A
#
# COMPACT_ATOMS: atom_id res chain seq x y z
N MET A 1 -7.66 14.96 43.66
CA MET A 1 -6.90 15.55 42.56
C MET A 1 -7.13 14.68 41.34
N GLU A 2 -8.38 14.54 40.85
CA GLU A 2 -9.23 15.63 40.31
C GLU A 2 -8.36 16.49 39.38
N ASP A 3 -8.56 16.47 38.07
CA ASP A 3 -9.80 16.91 37.44
C ASP A 3 -10.20 16.12 36.17
N ALA A 4 -11.51 15.98 36.04
CA ALA A 4 -12.19 15.71 34.78
C ALA A 4 -12.21 16.97 33.91
N MET A 5 -12.17 16.83 32.58
CA MET A 5 -12.90 17.75 31.72
C MET A 5 -13.41 17.03 30.47
N GLU A 6 -14.70 17.24 30.23
CA GLU A 6 -15.58 16.58 29.28
C GLU A 6 -15.94 17.54 28.13
N ALA A 7 -16.26 16.92 26.98
CA ALA A 7 -17.11 17.35 25.87
C ALA A 7 -16.71 18.50 24.92
N ALA A 8 -16.72 18.16 23.62
CA ALA A 8 -17.51 18.74 22.52
C ALA A 8 -16.89 18.29 21.18
N ALA A 9 -17.57 18.02 20.06
CA ALA A 9 -18.96 17.82 19.69
C ALA A 9 -18.92 17.19 18.26
N GLY A 10 -20.04 16.63 17.82
CA GLY A 10 -20.16 15.74 16.66
C GLY A 10 -19.71 16.27 15.29
N ALA A 11 -19.21 15.34 14.48
CA ALA A 11 -19.32 15.43 13.03
C ALA A 11 -20.40 14.44 12.56
N HIS A 12 -21.62 14.95 12.48
CA HIS A 12 -22.77 14.30 11.85
C HIS A 12 -22.70 14.59 10.35
N PHE A 13 -22.36 13.59 9.53
CA PHE A 13 -22.54 13.68 8.08
C PHE A 13 -23.66 12.73 7.66
N SER A 14 -24.89 13.23 7.76
CA SER A 14 -26.08 12.63 7.17
C SER A 14 -26.09 12.93 5.67
N GLY A 15 -25.89 11.92 4.84
CA GLY A 15 -25.94 12.10 3.40
C GLY A 15 -25.84 10.79 2.64
N LEU A 16 -26.87 9.95 2.74
CA LEU A 16 -27.65 9.44 1.61
C LEU A 16 -28.51 8.25 2.08
N ARG A 17 -29.82 8.50 2.10
CA ARG A 17 -30.87 7.49 2.07
C ARG A 17 -30.73 6.68 0.78
N LEU A 18 -30.85 5.36 0.88
CA LEU A 18 -31.50 4.58 -0.17
C LEU A 18 -32.34 3.50 0.50
N ASP A 19 -33.60 3.85 0.76
CA ASP A 19 -34.64 2.90 1.10
C ASP A 19 -34.92 2.01 -0.12
N SER A 20 -35.00 0.71 0.17
CA SER A 20 -35.89 -0.29 -0.46
C SER A 20 -35.81 -0.50 -1.98
N LEU A 21 -35.72 -1.78 -2.37
CA LEU A 21 -36.74 -2.53 -3.13
C LEU A 21 -36.14 -3.91 -3.45
N ARG A 22 -36.53 -4.95 -2.72
CA ARG A 22 -37.63 -5.88 -3.06
C ARG A 22 -37.40 -6.66 -4.36
N LEU A 23 -37.15 -7.95 -4.17
CA LEU A 23 -37.30 -9.03 -5.14
C LEU A 23 -38.79 -9.17 -5.52
N SER A 24 -39.12 -9.21 -6.81
CA SER A 24 -40.23 -10.02 -7.34
C SER A 24 -40.19 -10.17 -8.86
N SER A 25 -40.42 -11.41 -9.27
CA SER A 25 -40.69 -11.96 -10.60
C SER A 25 -41.85 -11.31 -11.37
N ALA A 26 -41.76 -11.25 -12.71
CA ALA A 26 -42.63 -11.95 -13.67
C ALA A 26 -42.78 -11.21 -15.03
N SER A 27 -42.61 -11.99 -16.12
CA SER A 27 -43.30 -11.96 -17.44
C SER A 27 -43.32 -10.71 -18.36
N ASP A 28 -42.85 -10.94 -19.60
CA ASP A 28 -43.11 -10.26 -20.90
C ASP A 28 -44.61 -9.99 -21.22
N PRO A 29 -45.04 -9.24 -22.29
CA PRO A 29 -44.36 -8.90 -23.57
C PRO A 29 -44.63 -7.50 -24.24
N SER A 30 -43.94 -7.26 -25.37
CA SER A 30 -44.30 -6.47 -26.59
C SER A 30 -43.96 -4.96 -26.75
N SER A 31 -42.88 -4.71 -27.51
CA SER A 31 -42.59 -3.76 -28.64
C SER A 31 -43.21 -2.33 -28.74
N PRO A 32 -42.71 -1.44 -29.65
CA PRO A 32 -41.34 -0.95 -29.85
C PRO A 32 -41.31 0.61 -30.01
N SER A 33 -40.39 1.35 -29.37
CA SER A 33 -40.01 2.69 -29.89
C SER A 33 -38.81 3.30 -29.14
N SER A 34 -37.73 3.58 -29.89
CA SER A 34 -36.84 4.73 -29.66
C SER A 34 -36.13 4.83 -28.30
N ALA A 35 -35.33 3.82 -27.94
CA ALA A 35 -34.36 3.97 -26.85
C ALA A 35 -33.15 4.78 -27.35
N LYS A 36 -33.01 6.02 -26.86
CA LYS A 36 -31.71 6.68 -26.76
C LYS A 36 -30.84 5.78 -25.90
N ALA A 37 -29.89 5.08 -26.52
CA ALA A 37 -28.88 4.31 -25.82
C ALA A 37 -28.11 5.26 -24.88
N PHE A 38 -28.24 5.04 -23.57
CA PHE A 38 -27.23 5.51 -22.64
C PHE A 38 -25.91 4.87 -23.05
N PRO A 39 -24.80 5.62 -23.19
CA PRO A 39 -23.52 4.99 -23.45
C PRO A 39 -23.22 4.03 -22.30
N MET A 40 -23.16 2.74 -22.64
CA MET A 40 -22.65 1.72 -21.73
C MET A 40 -21.24 2.13 -21.30
N PRO A 41 -20.81 1.83 -20.05
CA PRO A 41 -19.43 2.05 -19.66
C PRO A 41 -18.57 1.28 -20.65
N VAL A 42 -17.81 2.03 -21.45
CA VAL A 42 -16.83 1.47 -22.36
C VAL A 42 -15.88 0.65 -21.52
N ASP A 43 -15.91 -0.67 -21.69
CA ASP A 43 -14.85 -1.53 -21.22
C ASP A 43 -13.59 -1.06 -21.95
N ASP A 44 -12.74 -0.34 -21.23
CA ASP A 44 -11.43 0.10 -21.71
C ASP A 44 -10.57 -1.15 -21.90
N SER A 45 -10.81 -1.83 -23.02
CA SER A 45 -10.03 -2.93 -23.57
C SER A 45 -8.74 -2.37 -24.17
N SER A 46 -7.99 -1.61 -23.38
CA SER A 46 -6.58 -1.38 -23.62
C SER A 46 -5.83 -2.53 -22.91
N ASP A 47 -5.43 -3.54 -23.68
CA ASP A 47 -4.49 -4.60 -23.25
C ASP A 47 -3.05 -4.06 -23.10
N ALA A 48 -2.93 -2.76 -22.79
CA ALA A 48 -1.69 -2.15 -22.40
C ALA A 48 -1.42 -2.60 -20.96
N PRO A 49 -0.19 -3.05 -20.63
CA PRO A 49 0.15 -3.44 -19.28
C PRO A 49 -0.09 -2.24 -18.35
N ARG A 50 -1.16 -2.30 -17.54
CA ARG A 50 -1.50 -1.23 -16.61
C ARG A 50 -0.37 -1.09 -15.61
N GLN A 51 0.31 0.06 -15.68
CA GLN A 51 1.42 0.37 -14.80
C GLN A 51 0.94 0.36 -13.34
N PRO A 52 1.72 -0.21 -12.41
CA PRO A 52 1.36 -0.25 -11.00
C PRO A 52 1.25 1.16 -10.41
N PHE A 53 0.25 1.38 -9.55
CA PHE A 53 0.15 2.62 -8.80
C PHE A 53 1.06 2.56 -7.57
N VAL A 54 1.91 3.57 -7.35
CA VAL A 54 2.86 3.59 -6.24
C VAL A 54 2.49 4.69 -5.25
N ILE A 55 2.38 4.33 -3.98
CA ILE A 55 2.10 5.23 -2.87
C ILE A 55 3.29 5.19 -1.91
N GLY A 56 3.95 6.33 -1.73
CA GLY A 56 5.00 6.52 -0.74
C GLY A 56 4.42 7.02 0.57
N ILE A 57 4.76 6.36 1.69
CA ILE A 57 4.39 6.76 3.05
C ILE A 57 5.68 7.11 3.80
N SER A 58 5.82 8.37 4.18
CA SER A 58 6.99 8.90 4.90
C SER A 58 6.56 9.73 6.10
N GLY A 59 7.48 9.94 7.05
CA GLY A 59 7.25 10.67 8.30
C GLY A 59 8.22 10.22 9.38
N GLY A 60 8.24 10.93 10.52
CA GLY A 60 9.07 10.57 11.68
C GLY A 60 8.63 9.27 12.36
N SER A 61 9.43 8.77 13.30
CA SER A 61 9.02 7.65 14.14
C SER A 61 7.75 7.99 14.92
N ALA A 62 6.89 6.99 15.16
CA ALA A 62 5.59 7.12 15.84
C ALA A 62 4.56 8.10 15.21
N SER A 63 4.76 8.58 13.98
CA SER A 63 3.83 9.51 13.32
C SER A 63 2.54 8.86 12.76
N GLY A 64 2.33 7.56 12.96
CA GLY A 64 1.14 6.83 12.48
C GLY A 64 1.24 6.24 11.06
N LYS A 65 2.45 6.15 10.47
CA LYS A 65 2.66 5.58 9.12
C LYS A 65 2.09 4.17 8.96
N THR A 66 2.29 3.31 9.97
CA THR A 66 1.72 1.95 9.99
C THR A 66 0.21 2.01 9.90
N THR A 67 -0.43 2.84 10.74
CA THR A 67 -1.88 2.97 10.81
C THR A 67 -2.46 3.45 9.48
N VAL A 68 -1.88 4.48 8.87
CA VAL A 68 -2.32 4.98 7.56
C VAL A 68 -2.16 3.91 6.48
N CYS A 69 -1.05 3.19 6.50
CA CYS A 69 -0.79 2.09 5.58
C CYS A 69 -1.86 0.99 5.68
N ASP A 70 -2.18 0.56 6.91
CA ASP A 70 -3.18 -0.47 7.16
C ASP A 70 -4.58 -0.02 6.73
N MET A 71 -4.94 1.24 6.99
CA MET A 71 -6.21 1.83 6.53
C MET A 71 -6.33 1.84 5.00
N ILE A 72 -5.25 2.19 4.30
CA ILE A 72 -5.24 2.16 2.82
C ILE A 72 -5.45 0.74 2.31
N ILE A 73 -4.76 -0.25 2.91
CA ILE A 73 -4.92 -1.66 2.52
C ILE A 73 -6.36 -2.13 2.74
N GLN A 74 -6.99 -1.75 3.85
CA GLN A 74 -8.38 -2.10 4.15
C GLN A 74 -9.37 -1.51 3.14
N GLN A 75 -9.14 -0.28 2.68
CA GLN A 75 -10.02 0.38 1.70
C GLN A 75 -9.83 -0.13 0.26
N LEU A 76 -8.67 -0.72 -0.05
CA LEU A 76 -8.34 -1.17 -1.39
C LEU A 76 -8.96 -2.54 -1.76
N HIS A 77 -9.66 -3.21 -0.84
CA HIS A 77 -10.46 -4.44 -1.03
C HIS A 77 -9.97 -5.43 -2.12
N ASP A 78 -10.36 -5.21 -3.39
CA ASP A 78 -10.12 -6.09 -4.54
C ASP A 78 -8.76 -5.88 -5.23
N HIS A 79 -7.99 -4.88 -4.81
CA HIS A 79 -6.65 -4.62 -5.30
C HIS A 79 -5.62 -5.44 -4.54
N ARG A 80 -4.70 -6.07 -5.28
CA ARG A 80 -3.59 -6.79 -4.68
C ARG A 80 -2.53 -5.79 -4.25
N VAL A 81 -2.33 -5.62 -2.94
CA VAL A 81 -1.35 -4.67 -2.42
C VAL A 81 0.01 -5.34 -2.20
N VAL A 82 1.08 -4.70 -2.67
CA VAL A 82 2.46 -5.11 -2.38
C VAL A 82 3.09 -4.09 -1.44
N LEU A 83 3.37 -4.53 -0.22
CA LEU A 83 4.11 -3.75 0.78
C LEU A 83 5.62 -3.93 0.61
N VAL A 84 6.33 -2.81 0.52
CA VAL A 84 7.80 -2.74 0.51
C VAL A 84 8.24 -1.81 1.63
N TYR A 85 9.04 -2.33 2.55
CA TYR A 85 9.63 -1.54 3.63
C TYR A 85 11.03 -1.11 3.21
N GLN A 86 11.32 0.19 3.26
CA GLN A 86 12.67 0.71 2.97
C GLN A 86 13.70 0.17 3.97
N ASP A 87 13.29 -0.04 5.22
CA ASP A 87 14.16 -0.54 6.29
C ASP A 87 14.67 -1.97 6.00
N SER A 88 13.98 -2.75 5.16
CA SER A 88 14.49 -4.04 4.69
C SER A 88 15.80 -3.90 3.90
N PHE A 89 16.05 -2.71 3.34
CA PHE A 89 17.22 -2.39 2.52
C PHE A 89 18.31 -1.67 3.31
N TYR A 90 18.30 -1.72 4.65
CA TYR A 90 19.51 -1.38 5.40
C TYR A 90 20.68 -2.26 4.97
N ARG A 91 21.86 -1.67 4.83
CA ARG A 91 23.09 -2.44 4.66
C ARG A 91 23.45 -3.13 5.97
N GLY A 92 24.10 -4.27 5.87
CA GLY A 92 24.75 -4.87 7.04
C GLY A 92 25.90 -3.96 7.50
N LEU A 93 26.05 -3.82 8.81
CA LEU A 93 27.22 -3.14 9.37
C LEU A 93 28.49 -3.97 9.14
N THR A 94 29.62 -3.29 8.96
CA THR A 94 30.93 -3.94 9.01
C THR A 94 31.25 -4.38 10.45
N ALA A 95 32.35 -5.12 10.63
CA ALA A 95 32.78 -5.52 11.97
C ALA A 95 33.06 -4.29 12.85
N GLU A 96 33.76 -3.29 12.29
CA GLU A 96 34.16 -2.06 12.98
C GLU A 96 32.93 -1.20 13.35
N GLU A 97 31.97 -1.07 12.44
CA GLU A 97 30.73 -0.34 12.68
C GLU A 97 29.83 -1.04 13.69
N SER A 98 29.83 -2.38 13.70
CA SER A 98 29.06 -3.17 14.66
C SER A 98 29.59 -3.03 16.08
N GLU A 99 30.89 -2.78 16.27
CA GLU A 99 31.48 -2.48 17.58
C GLU A 99 31.05 -1.11 18.10
N HIS A 100 30.79 -0.16 17.20
CA HIS A 100 30.41 1.22 17.51
C HIS A 100 28.96 1.53 17.08
N VAL A 101 28.07 0.54 17.19
CA VAL A 101 26.70 0.62 16.65
C VAL A 101 25.91 1.81 17.22
N HIS A 102 26.20 2.21 18.46
CA HIS A 102 25.54 3.34 19.11
C HIS A 102 25.89 4.70 18.47
N ASP A 103 27.03 4.79 17.79
CA ASP A 103 27.48 5.99 17.09
C ASP A 103 27.11 5.96 15.60
N TYR A 104 26.54 4.84 15.13
CA TYR A 104 26.16 4.66 13.74
C TYR A 104 24.86 5.42 13.41
N ASN A 105 24.91 6.28 12.40
CA ASN A 105 23.75 7.04 11.94
C ASN A 105 22.92 6.25 10.92
N PHE A 106 21.87 5.57 11.39
CA PHE A 106 20.92 4.84 10.55
C PHE A 106 20.03 5.74 9.67
N ASP A 107 19.95 7.04 9.95
CA ASP A 107 19.17 7.97 9.12
C ASP A 107 19.94 8.49 7.91
N HIS A 108 21.25 8.22 7.83
CA HIS A 108 22.08 8.63 6.70
C HIS A 108 21.67 7.86 5.43
N PRO A 109 21.61 8.50 4.24
CA PRO A 109 21.27 7.82 2.99
C PRO A 109 22.16 6.60 2.70
N ASP A 110 23.44 6.67 3.07
CA ASP A 110 24.41 5.58 2.87
C ASP A 110 24.18 4.37 3.80
N ALA A 111 23.28 4.46 4.78
CA ALA A 111 22.86 3.30 5.56
C ALA A 111 21.96 2.36 4.74
N PHE A 112 21.42 2.82 3.62
CA PHE A 112 20.51 2.06 2.76
C PHE A 112 21.20 1.60 1.48
N ASP A 113 20.96 0.34 1.10
CA ASP A 113 21.23 -0.20 -0.22
C ASP A 113 20.18 0.31 -1.22
N THR A 114 20.33 1.59 -1.58
CA THR A 114 19.37 2.32 -2.42
C THR A 114 19.32 1.74 -3.83
N GLU A 115 20.44 1.26 -4.36
CA GLU A 115 20.48 0.62 -5.69
C GLU A 115 19.61 -0.64 -5.72
N GLN A 116 19.73 -1.53 -4.72
CA GLN A 116 18.88 -2.72 -4.65
C GLN A 116 17.40 -2.36 -4.43
N LEU A 117 17.10 -1.32 -3.67
CA LEU A 117 15.72 -0.82 -3.50
C LEU A 117 15.15 -0.34 -4.84
N LEU A 118 15.90 0.48 -5.59
CA LEU A 118 15.49 0.98 -6.89
C LEU A 118 15.31 -0.14 -7.91
N GLU A 119 16.20 -1.13 -7.92
CA GLU A 119 16.09 -2.32 -8.74
C GLU A 119 14.81 -3.11 -8.43
N CYS A 120 14.52 -3.33 -7.13
CA CYS A 120 13.29 -4.00 -6.70
C CYS A 120 12.04 -3.21 -7.12
N MET A 121 12.05 -1.89 -6.92
CA MET A 121 10.94 -1.03 -7.31
C MET A 121 10.73 -1.02 -8.83
N GLY A 122 11.80 -0.99 -9.62
CA GLY A 122 11.75 -1.07 -11.08
C GLY A 122 11.16 -2.39 -11.57
N LYS A 123 11.61 -3.51 -11.00
CA LYS A 123 11.05 -4.85 -11.28
C LYS A 123 9.57 -4.94 -10.92
N LEU A 124 9.18 -4.47 -9.74
CA LEU A 124 7.77 -4.42 -9.32
C LEU A 124 6.92 -3.56 -10.27
N LYS A 125 7.41 -2.40 -10.69
CA LYS A 125 6.74 -1.54 -11.68
C LYS A 125 6.58 -2.23 -13.04
N SER A 126 7.55 -3.06 -13.44
CA SER A 126 7.47 -3.86 -14.67
C SER A 126 6.61 -5.13 -14.56
N GLY A 127 5.95 -5.35 -13.40
CA GLY A 127 5.12 -6.53 -13.17
C GLY A 127 5.90 -7.79 -12.82
N GLN A 128 7.19 -7.67 -12.51
CA GLN A 128 8.05 -8.80 -12.17
C GLN A 128 8.03 -9.06 -10.66
N SER A 129 8.21 -10.33 -10.29
CA SER A 129 8.40 -10.70 -8.88
C SER A 129 9.80 -10.31 -8.41
N VAL A 130 9.93 -9.95 -7.14
CA VAL A 130 11.21 -9.55 -6.53
C VAL A 130 11.45 -10.28 -5.22
N ASN A 131 12.71 -10.43 -4.87
CA ASN A 131 13.12 -10.91 -3.57
C ASN A 131 13.52 -9.70 -2.72
N VAL A 132 12.70 -9.39 -1.73
CA VAL A 132 12.99 -8.29 -0.80
C VAL A 132 13.91 -8.85 0.29
N PRO A 133 15.06 -8.22 0.57
CA PRO A 133 15.95 -8.64 1.65
C PRO A 133 15.24 -8.61 3.02
N ILE A 134 15.72 -9.42 3.95
CA ILE A 134 15.31 -9.36 5.35
C ILE A 134 16.45 -8.74 6.14
N TYR A 135 16.15 -7.73 6.95
CA TYR A 135 17.12 -7.08 7.83
C TYR A 135 16.84 -7.46 9.28
N ASP A 136 17.86 -7.93 9.98
CA ASP A 136 17.80 -8.24 11.40
C ASP A 136 18.21 -7.01 12.21
N PHE A 137 17.21 -6.30 12.74
CA PHE A 137 17.41 -5.11 13.58
C PHE A 137 18.10 -5.40 14.92
N LYS A 138 18.10 -6.65 15.40
CA LYS A 138 18.77 -6.99 16.66
C LYS A 138 20.28 -7.14 16.48
N ASN A 139 20.67 -7.73 15.36
CA ASN A 139 22.08 -8.01 15.04
C ASN A 139 22.68 -7.01 14.03
N HIS A 140 21.89 -6.05 13.55
CA HIS A 140 22.26 -5.04 12.55
C HIS A 140 22.87 -5.63 11.26
N ARG A 141 22.32 -6.75 10.80
CA ARG A 141 22.84 -7.54 9.68
C ARG A 141 21.74 -7.93 8.71
N ARG A 142 22.14 -8.13 7.45
CA ARG A 142 21.26 -8.68 6.41
C ARG A 142 21.17 -10.19 6.57
N CYS A 143 19.96 -10.74 6.52
CA CYS A 143 19.77 -12.17 6.46
C CYS A 143 20.13 -12.70 5.07
N SER A 144 20.57 -13.96 4.98
CA SER A 144 20.72 -14.67 3.70
C SER A 144 19.37 -14.99 3.05
N GLU A 145 18.32 -15.06 3.87
CA GLU A 145 16.95 -15.26 3.41
C GLU A 145 16.32 -13.96 2.87
N SER A 146 15.37 -14.11 1.96
CA SER A 146 14.63 -13.00 1.37
C SER A 146 13.15 -13.36 1.22
N PHE A 147 12.29 -12.35 1.31
CA PHE A 147 10.86 -12.52 1.11
C PHE A 147 10.50 -12.30 -0.36
N ARG A 148 10.01 -13.34 -1.03
CA ARG A 148 9.56 -13.24 -2.41
C ARG A 148 8.21 -12.53 -2.49
N LYS A 149 8.19 -11.33 -3.07
CA LYS A 149 6.97 -10.59 -3.41
C LYS A 149 6.57 -10.91 -4.85
N ARG A 150 5.33 -11.41 -5.03
CA ARG A 150 4.75 -11.69 -6.36
C ARG A 150 3.85 -10.55 -6.80
N PHE A 151 3.93 -10.23 -8.08
CA PHE A 151 3.13 -9.20 -8.71
C PHE A 151 1.96 -9.81 -9.50
N GLY A 152 0.74 -9.30 -9.32
CA GLY A 152 -0.44 -9.58 -10.15
C GLY A 152 -0.90 -8.38 -10.98
N TRP A 153 -1.85 -8.57 -11.87
CA TRP A 153 -2.46 -7.49 -12.67
C TRP A 153 -3.48 -6.78 -11.75
N ARG A 154 -3.36 -5.46 -11.54
CA ARG A 154 -4.09 -4.61 -10.54
C ARG A 154 -3.45 -4.47 -9.15
N ASN A 155 -2.19 -4.01 -9.05
CA ASN A 155 -1.57 -3.77 -7.74
C ASN A 155 -1.25 -2.31 -7.41
N VAL A 156 -1.29 -2.03 -6.11
CA VAL A 156 -0.75 -0.82 -5.48
C VAL A 156 0.54 -1.20 -4.74
N ILE A 157 1.62 -0.44 -4.93
CA ILE A 157 2.87 -0.60 -4.18
C ILE A 157 2.88 0.43 -3.05
N LEU A 158 2.94 -0.05 -1.80
CA LEU A 158 3.09 0.81 -0.63
C LEU A 158 4.55 0.77 -0.18
N ALA A 159 5.26 1.88 -0.33
CA ALA A 159 6.64 2.05 0.10
C ALA A 159 6.68 2.85 1.41
N ARG A 160 7.19 2.26 2.49
CA ARG A 160 7.30 2.92 3.80
C ARG A 160 8.77 3.16 4.18
N LYS A 161 9.08 4.36 4.65
CA LYS A 161 10.30 4.66 5.42
C LYS A 161 10.02 4.52 6.93
N GLY A 162 10.86 3.78 7.64
CA GLY A 162 10.81 3.51 9.09
C GLY A 162 10.63 4.74 9.94
#